data_AF-A0A7S2HS28-F1
#
_entry.id   AF-A0A7S2HS28-F1
#
_cell.length_a   1.000
_cell.length_b   1.000
_cell.length_c   1.000
_cell.angle_alpha   90.00
_cell.angle_beta   90.00
_cell.angle_gamma   90.00
#
_symmetry.space_group_name_H-M   'P 1'
#
loop_
_entity.id
_entity.type
_entity.pdbx_description
1 polymer ?
#
loop_
_entity_poly.entity_id
_entity_poly.type
_entity_poly.pdbx_seq_one_letter_code
_entity_poly.pdbx_strand_id
1 'polypeptide(L)'
;MTLYASAQDAWQSVCLVTRARSDVEAEEAVVINRPLSRRMDEKLAHLLLNGADFRSPRYSDEVVDRLRDAFGRDCAVYFGGPELQTQPGLFVHGFGSLPGAREVAAGTGIYVDGVEAAIDGVLEGRFSPLDFRWFVGRSRGLDTSSGEWCAVACSRPVALKQCLGLPKPLWHEVMELCGGEAAELSRLELIKRNDLAEQQDGDDEP
;
A
#
# COMPACT_ATOMS: atom_id res chain seq x y z
N MET A 1 9.61 18.15 -18.41
CA MET A 1 10.30 17.91 -17.12
C MET A 1 9.37 17.30 -16.08
N THR A 2 8.15 17.83 -15.89
CA THR A 2 7.14 17.28 -14.94
C THR A 2 6.72 15.84 -15.24
N LEU A 3 6.52 15.47 -16.51
CA LEU A 3 6.14 14.09 -16.91
C LEU A 3 7.23 13.05 -16.60
N TYR A 4 8.50 13.46 -16.68
CA TYR A 4 9.65 12.60 -16.41
C TYR A 4 9.80 12.35 -14.90
N ALA A 5 9.61 13.39 -14.08
CA ALA A 5 9.63 13.26 -12.63
C ALA A 5 8.46 12.40 -12.11
N SER A 6 7.24 12.61 -12.63
CA SER A 6 6.07 11.82 -12.23
C SER A 6 6.20 10.35 -12.63
N ALA A 7 6.76 10.05 -13.81
CA ALA A 7 7.04 8.69 -14.25
C ALA A 7 8.09 8.00 -13.36
N GLN A 8 9.05 8.76 -12.83
CA GLN A 8 10.09 8.23 -11.95
C GLN A 8 9.55 7.89 -10.56
N ASP A 9 8.63 8.70 -10.02
CA ASP A 9 7.96 8.43 -8.74
C ASP A 9 7.02 7.21 -8.80
N ALA A 10 6.34 7.05 -9.95
CA ALA A 10 5.45 5.93 -10.22
C ALA A 10 6.18 4.65 -10.66
N TRP A 11 7.47 4.72 -11.01
CA TRP A 11 8.22 3.58 -11.55
C TRP A 11 8.19 2.35 -10.63
N GLN A 12 7.88 1.19 -11.19
CA GLN A 12 7.71 -0.06 -10.44
C GLN A 12 6.67 0.00 -9.32
N SER A 13 5.69 0.89 -9.39
CA SER A 13 4.58 0.89 -8.42
C SER A 13 3.65 -0.29 -8.68
N VAL A 14 3.21 -0.91 -7.59
CA VAL A 14 2.13 -1.91 -7.63
C VAL A 14 0.93 -1.29 -6.93
N CYS A 15 -0.19 -1.21 -7.63
CA CYS A 15 -1.40 -0.57 -7.12
C CYS A 15 -2.51 -1.59 -6.88
N LEU A 16 -3.12 -1.55 -5.70
CA LEU A 16 -4.38 -2.24 -5.43
C LEU A 16 -5.52 -1.30 -5.81
N VAL A 17 -6.28 -1.65 -6.84
CA VAL A 17 -7.49 -0.91 -7.21
C VAL A 17 -8.57 -1.20 -6.17
N THR A 18 -9.05 -0.15 -5.50
CA THR A 18 -10.10 -0.24 -4.48
C THR A 18 -11.46 0.14 -5.04
N ARG A 19 -11.48 0.89 -6.14
CA ARG A 19 -12.67 1.21 -6.92
C ARG A 19 -12.31 1.44 -8.39
N ALA A 20 -12.91 0.65 -9.27
CA ALA A 20 -12.75 0.82 -10.72
C ALA A 20 -13.84 1.74 -11.27
N ARG A 21 -13.48 2.59 -12.25
CA ARG A 21 -14.45 3.35 -13.04
C ARG A 21 -14.91 2.55 -14.26
N SER A 22 -13.98 1.82 -14.87
CA SER A 22 -14.18 0.92 -15.99
C SER A 22 -13.15 -0.21 -15.94
N ASP A 23 -13.14 -1.10 -16.93
CA ASP A 23 -12.17 -2.20 -17.02
C ASP A 23 -10.73 -1.72 -17.28
N VAL A 24 -10.55 -0.47 -17.71
CA VAL A 24 -9.24 0.11 -18.07
C VAL A 24 -8.83 1.29 -17.19
N GLU A 25 -9.74 1.79 -16.32
CA GLU A 25 -9.51 3.00 -15.52
C GLU A 25 -9.88 2.77 -14.05
N ALA A 26 -8.92 3.04 -13.16
CA ALA A 26 -9.15 3.05 -11.72
C ALA A 26 -9.67 4.41 -11.25
N GLU A 27 -10.80 4.42 -10.53
CA GLU A 27 -11.27 5.62 -9.86
C GLU A 27 -10.46 5.88 -8.58
N GLU A 28 -10.13 4.82 -7.86
CA GLU A 28 -9.31 4.86 -6.66
C GLU A 28 -8.45 3.61 -6.52
N ALA A 29 -7.18 3.82 -6.18
CA ALA A 29 -6.23 2.78 -5.86
C ALA A 29 -5.30 3.22 -4.71
N VAL A 30 -4.54 2.26 -4.19
CA VAL A 30 -3.42 2.53 -3.27
C VAL A 30 -2.16 1.82 -3.75
N VAL A 31 -1.02 2.52 -3.69
CA VAL A 31 0.28 1.91 -3.96
C VAL A 31 0.66 0.99 -2.79
N ILE A 32 0.89 -0.29 -3.08
CA ILE A 32 1.09 -1.33 -2.07
C ILE A 32 2.56 -1.67 -1.81
N ASN A 33 3.51 -1.05 -2.49
CA ASN A 33 4.94 -1.33 -2.33
C ASN A 33 5.78 -0.10 -1.96
N ARG A 34 5.17 0.93 -1.36
CA ARG A 34 5.84 2.13 -0.86
C ARG A 34 5.68 2.25 0.66
N PRO A 35 6.48 1.53 1.45
CA PRO A 35 6.39 1.61 2.91
C PRO A 35 6.76 3.01 3.39
N LEU A 36 6.01 3.52 4.36
CA LEU A 36 6.18 4.84 4.97
C LEU A 36 6.67 4.74 6.41
N SER A 37 6.03 3.90 7.23
CA SER A 37 6.41 3.74 8.64
C SER A 37 6.12 2.34 9.17
N ARG A 38 6.94 1.92 10.14
CA ARG A 38 6.78 0.68 10.92
C ARG A 38 6.25 0.91 12.34
N ARG A 39 6.15 2.18 12.72
CA ARG A 39 5.71 2.63 14.04
C ARG A 39 4.70 3.74 13.88
N MET A 40 3.82 3.87 14.86
CA MET A 40 2.79 4.89 14.87
C MET A 40 2.93 5.77 16.09
N ASP A 41 3.23 7.05 15.85
CA ASP A 41 3.12 8.08 16.87
C ASP A 41 1.71 8.67 16.90
N GLU A 42 1.46 9.57 17.84
CA GLU A 42 0.16 10.21 18.03
C GLU A 42 -0.32 10.98 16.78
N LYS A 43 0.59 11.72 16.13
CA LYS A 43 0.26 12.49 14.93
C LYS A 43 -0.15 11.59 13.77
N LEU A 44 0.58 10.49 13.57
CA LEU A 44 0.25 9.52 12.54
C LEU A 44 -1.07 8.80 12.86
N ALA A 45 -1.31 8.46 14.13
CA ALA A 45 -2.58 7.87 14.56
C ALA A 45 -3.77 8.80 14.27
N HIS A 46 -3.65 10.09 14.61
CA HIS A 46 -4.66 11.09 14.27
C HIS A 46 -4.87 11.21 12.76
N LEU A 47 -3.78 11.30 11.98
CA LEU A 47 -3.88 11.39 10.53
C LEU A 47 -4.61 10.17 9.94
N LEU A 48 -4.29 8.97 10.41
CA LEU A 48 -4.88 7.73 9.91
C LEU A 48 -6.36 7.59 10.26
N LEU A 49 -6.78 7.99 11.46
CA LEU A 49 -8.18 7.91 11.88
C LEU A 49 -9.04 9.08 11.39
N ASN A 50 -8.51 10.29 11.47
CA ASN A 50 -9.27 11.53 11.37
C ASN A 50 -8.84 12.42 10.19
N GLY A 51 -7.74 12.11 9.52
CA GLY A 51 -7.16 12.99 8.50
C GLY A 51 -6.49 14.21 9.13
N ALA A 52 -6.25 15.23 8.31
CA ALA A 52 -5.61 16.48 8.73
C ALA A 52 -6.60 17.56 9.19
N ASP A 53 -7.91 17.36 9.04
CA ASP A 53 -8.92 18.30 9.55
C ASP A 53 -9.36 17.93 10.97
N PHE A 54 -8.66 18.51 11.94
CA PHE A 54 -8.93 18.30 13.38
C PHE A 54 -10.22 18.95 13.88
N ARG A 55 -10.95 19.70 13.04
CA ARG A 55 -12.16 20.42 13.48
C ARG A 55 -13.40 19.54 13.57
N SER A 56 -13.39 18.37 12.95
CA SER A 56 -14.51 17.42 12.97
C SER A 56 -13.98 16.00 12.91
N PRO A 57 -13.31 15.54 13.99
CA PRO A 57 -12.73 14.20 14.03
C PRO A 57 -13.83 13.14 13.94
N ARG A 58 -13.56 12.08 13.17
CA ARG A 58 -14.44 10.92 13.04
C ARG A 58 -14.39 10.04 14.28
N TYR A 59 -13.22 9.96 14.90
CA TYR A 59 -12.92 9.16 16.09
C TYR A 59 -12.42 10.06 17.20
N SER A 60 -12.84 9.78 18.43
CA SER A 60 -12.41 10.53 19.61
C SER A 60 -10.95 10.23 19.97
N ASP A 61 -10.39 11.07 20.84
CA ASP A 61 -9.01 10.91 21.31
C ASP A 61 -8.82 9.58 22.07
N GLU A 62 -9.86 9.08 22.76
CA GLU A 62 -9.78 7.75 23.38
C GLU A 62 -9.57 6.64 22.36
N VAL A 63 -10.19 6.73 21.17
CA VAL A 63 -9.98 5.74 20.10
C VAL A 63 -8.58 5.89 19.50
N VAL A 64 -8.06 7.12 19.39
CA VAL A 64 -6.69 7.38 18.94
C VAL A 64 -5.68 6.75 19.89
N ASP A 65 -5.84 6.92 21.19
CA ASP A 65 -4.95 6.30 22.18
C ASP A 65 -5.00 4.77 22.13
N ARG A 66 -6.20 4.19 21.99
CA ARG A 66 -6.34 2.74 21.82
C ARG A 66 -5.69 2.22 20.54
N LEU A 67 -5.78 2.98 19.43
CA LEU A 67 -5.07 2.65 18.20
C LEU A 67 -3.56 2.64 18.45
N ARG A 68 -3.02 3.60 19.20
CA ARG A 68 -1.59 3.64 19.53
C ARG A 68 -1.17 2.50 20.43
N ASP A 69 -1.98 2.12 21.40
CA ASP A 69 -1.70 0.97 22.24
C ASP A 69 -1.65 -0.33 21.42
N ALA A 70 -2.55 -0.47 20.45
CA ALA A 70 -2.62 -1.62 19.56
C ALA A 70 -1.51 -1.65 18.49
N PHE A 71 -1.28 -0.55 17.78
CA PHE A 71 -0.46 -0.48 16.57
C PHE A 71 0.80 0.40 16.71
N GLY A 72 1.04 1.02 17.87
CA GLY A 72 2.11 2.01 18.04
C GLY A 72 3.52 1.43 17.88
N ARG A 73 3.75 0.23 18.42
CA ARG A 73 5.07 -0.44 18.39
C ARG A 73 5.37 -1.09 17.06
N ASP A 74 4.35 -1.70 16.46
CA ASP A 74 4.41 -2.41 15.19
C ASP A 74 3.18 -2.05 14.37
N CYS A 75 3.39 -1.51 13.17
CA CYS A 75 2.34 -1.29 12.19
C CYS A 75 2.93 -1.31 10.79
N ALA A 76 2.10 -1.46 9.77
CA ALA A 76 2.53 -1.31 8.40
C ALA A 76 1.80 -0.16 7.72
N VAL A 77 2.43 1.01 7.72
CA VAL A 77 1.91 2.21 7.06
C VAL A 77 2.64 2.40 5.73
N TYR A 78 1.87 2.65 4.69
CA TYR A 78 2.32 2.83 3.31
C TYR A 78 1.90 4.20 2.79
N PHE A 79 2.69 4.72 1.88
CA PHE A 79 2.27 5.81 1.01
C PHE A 79 1.38 5.23 -0.09
N GLY A 80 0.08 5.49 -0.01
CA GLY A 80 -0.93 5.00 -0.96
C GLY A 80 -1.00 5.82 -2.24
N GLY A 81 -0.51 7.06 -2.23
CA GLY A 81 -0.40 7.91 -3.41
C GLY A 81 -0.54 9.41 -3.08
N PRO A 82 -0.34 10.28 -4.08
CA PRO A 82 -0.24 11.71 -3.87
C PRO A 82 -1.59 12.39 -3.62
N GLU A 83 -2.71 11.79 -4.03
CA GLU A 83 -4.03 12.35 -3.81
C GLU A 83 -4.54 12.05 -2.39
N LEU A 84 -5.45 12.90 -1.87
CA LEU A 84 -6.17 12.67 -0.61
C LEU A 84 -5.29 12.44 0.63
N GLN A 85 -4.06 12.93 0.66
CA GLN A 85 -3.15 12.74 1.80
C GLN A 85 -3.66 13.38 3.11
N THR A 86 -4.59 14.32 3.02
CA THR A 86 -5.22 14.97 4.18
C THR A 86 -6.47 14.24 4.68
N GLN A 87 -6.92 13.20 3.99
CA GLN A 87 -8.06 12.38 4.41
C GLN A 87 -7.61 11.26 5.35
N PRO A 88 -8.53 10.64 6.12
CA PRO A 88 -8.25 9.42 6.87
C PRO A 88 -7.59 8.34 6.00
N GLY A 89 -6.69 7.57 6.61
CA GLY A 89 -5.97 6.50 5.94
C GLY A 89 -6.92 5.40 5.45
N LEU A 90 -6.53 4.68 4.40
CA LEU A 90 -7.20 3.41 4.08
C LEU A 90 -6.69 2.35 5.04
N PHE A 91 -7.60 1.59 5.62
CA PHE A 91 -7.27 0.42 6.42
C PHE A 91 -7.65 -0.82 5.61
N VAL A 92 -6.68 -1.68 5.29
CA VAL A 92 -6.85 -2.87 4.42
C VAL A 92 -6.40 -4.13 5.14
N HIS A 93 -7.18 -5.21 5.03
CA HIS A 93 -6.92 -6.48 5.70
C HIS A 93 -7.64 -7.67 5.05
N GLY A 94 -7.48 -8.86 5.61
CA GLY A 94 -8.09 -10.10 5.12
C GLY A 94 -9.26 -10.65 5.96
N PHE A 95 -9.82 -9.87 6.88
CA PHE A 95 -10.76 -10.39 7.90
C PHE A 95 -12.20 -9.95 7.65
N GLY A 96 -12.95 -10.73 6.86
CA GLY A 96 -14.35 -10.38 6.55
C GLY A 96 -15.33 -10.44 7.71
N SER A 97 -14.94 -11.06 8.83
CA SER A 97 -15.78 -11.14 10.03
C SER A 97 -15.67 -9.93 10.96
N LEU A 98 -14.81 -8.95 10.66
CA LEU A 98 -14.69 -7.74 11.47
C LEU A 98 -15.93 -6.86 11.30
N PRO A 99 -16.63 -6.47 12.38
CA PRO A 99 -17.69 -5.49 12.31
C PRO A 99 -17.26 -4.21 11.59
N GLY A 100 -18.07 -3.78 10.62
CA GLY A 100 -17.78 -2.61 9.80
C GLY A 100 -16.81 -2.85 8.64
N ALA A 101 -16.24 -4.05 8.49
CA ALA A 101 -15.42 -4.39 7.34
C ALA A 101 -16.28 -4.52 6.07
N ARG A 102 -15.74 -4.08 4.94
CA ARG A 102 -16.37 -4.15 3.63
C ARG A 102 -15.39 -4.73 2.62
N GLU A 103 -15.84 -5.73 1.86
CA GLU A 103 -15.01 -6.32 0.81
C GLU A 103 -14.79 -5.32 -0.32
N VAL A 104 -13.55 -5.25 -0.85
CA VAL A 104 -13.17 -4.36 -1.95
C VAL A 104 -13.95 -4.72 -3.22
N ALA A 105 -13.98 -6.01 -3.54
CA ALA A 105 -14.82 -6.58 -4.58
C ALA A 105 -15.18 -8.02 -4.21
N ALA A 106 -16.35 -8.48 -4.65
CA ALA A 106 -16.89 -9.78 -4.29
C ALA A 106 -15.89 -10.92 -4.57
N GLY A 107 -15.60 -11.72 -3.55
CA GLY A 107 -14.76 -12.91 -3.65
C GLY A 107 -13.26 -12.65 -3.67
N THR A 108 -12.81 -11.41 -3.53
CA THR A 108 -11.38 -11.09 -3.40
C THR A 108 -10.80 -11.51 -2.05
N GLY A 109 -11.63 -11.56 -1.02
CA GLY A 109 -11.22 -11.75 0.37
C GLY A 109 -10.37 -10.59 0.90
N ILE A 110 -10.39 -9.42 0.25
CA ILE A 110 -9.67 -8.23 0.67
C ILE A 110 -10.69 -7.23 1.17
N TYR A 111 -10.48 -6.73 2.38
CA TYR A 111 -11.44 -5.92 3.11
C TYR A 111 -10.84 -4.58 3.48
N VAL A 112 -11.72 -3.58 3.56
CA VAL A 112 -11.43 -2.25 4.10
C VAL A 112 -12.36 -1.93 5.26
N ASP A 113 -12.06 -0.86 5.99
CA ASP A 113 -12.80 -0.42 7.18
C ASP A 113 -12.71 -1.42 8.36
N GLY A 114 -13.61 -1.35 9.35
CA GLY A 114 -13.55 -2.24 10.54
C GLY A 114 -12.46 -1.91 11.57
N VAL A 115 -12.04 -0.64 11.63
CA VAL A 115 -10.92 -0.16 12.46
C VAL A 115 -11.10 -0.45 13.95
N GLU A 116 -12.22 -0.07 14.56
CA GLU A 116 -12.43 -0.26 16.01
C GLU A 116 -12.37 -1.74 16.40
N ALA A 117 -13.02 -2.61 15.62
CA ALA A 117 -12.98 -4.05 15.87
C ALA A 117 -11.58 -4.67 15.69
N ALA A 118 -10.77 -4.10 14.79
CA ALA A 118 -9.37 -4.48 14.64
C ALA A 118 -8.52 -4.03 15.84
N ILE A 119 -8.73 -2.80 16.33
CA ILE A 119 -8.09 -2.29 17.56
C ILE A 119 -8.40 -3.24 18.73
N ASP A 120 -9.67 -3.55 18.95
CA ASP A 120 -10.10 -4.48 20.00
C ASP A 120 -9.40 -5.84 19.85
N GLY A 121 -9.40 -6.40 18.64
CA GLY A 121 -8.79 -7.70 18.39
C GLY A 121 -7.27 -7.74 18.56
N VAL A 122 -6.57 -6.64 18.27
CA VAL A 122 -5.13 -6.54 18.52
C VAL A 122 -4.84 -6.40 20.02
N LEU A 123 -5.58 -5.55 20.74
CA LEU A 123 -5.42 -5.39 22.20
C LEU A 123 -5.74 -6.69 22.97
N GLU A 124 -6.68 -7.48 22.46
CA GLU A 124 -7.03 -8.79 23.00
C GLU A 124 -6.07 -9.92 22.55
N GLY A 125 -5.10 -9.63 21.68
CA GLY A 125 -4.14 -10.60 21.17
C GLY A 125 -4.69 -11.60 20.15
N ARG A 126 -5.87 -11.35 19.58
CA ARG A 126 -6.48 -12.17 18.52
C ARG A 126 -5.83 -11.96 17.16
N PHE A 127 -5.27 -10.78 16.92
CA PHE A 127 -4.59 -10.42 15.68
C PHE A 127 -3.23 -9.80 15.94
N SER A 128 -2.33 -9.92 14.98
CA SER A 128 -1.11 -9.14 14.94
C SER A 128 -1.40 -7.76 14.33
N PRO A 129 -0.78 -6.66 14.82
CA PRO A 129 -0.85 -5.37 14.15
C PRO A 129 -0.42 -5.41 12.68
N LEU A 130 0.48 -6.36 12.34
CA LEU A 130 1.01 -6.56 10.99
C LEU A 130 0.09 -7.39 10.08
N ASP A 131 -1.03 -7.89 10.58
CA ASP A 131 -2.08 -8.48 9.74
C ASP A 131 -2.90 -7.42 8.99
N PHE A 132 -2.67 -6.14 9.30
CA PHE A 132 -3.36 -4.99 8.74
C PHE A 132 -2.38 -4.07 8.01
N ARG A 133 -2.93 -3.28 7.09
CA ARG A 133 -2.17 -2.31 6.29
C ARG A 133 -2.87 -0.96 6.30
N TRP A 134 -2.10 0.08 6.59
CA TRP A 134 -2.55 1.46 6.54
C TRP A 134 -1.98 2.15 5.31
N PHE A 135 -2.80 2.97 4.64
CA PHE A 135 -2.38 3.75 3.47
C PHE A 135 -2.71 5.22 3.64
N VAL A 136 -1.69 6.06 3.61
CA VAL A 136 -1.85 7.53 3.55
C VAL A 136 -2.00 7.94 2.09
N GLY A 137 -3.07 8.66 1.78
CA GLY A 137 -3.37 9.07 0.41
C GLY A 137 -3.87 7.94 -0.50
N ARG A 138 -4.16 8.30 -1.74
CA ARG A 138 -4.66 7.43 -2.82
C ARG A 138 -3.91 7.74 -4.10
N SER A 139 -3.99 6.80 -5.04
CA SER A 139 -3.64 7.02 -6.44
C SER A 139 -4.91 7.07 -7.27
N ARG A 140 -5.03 8.09 -8.13
CA ARG A 140 -6.19 8.29 -9.04
C ARG A 140 -5.73 8.49 -10.48
N GLY A 141 -6.63 8.22 -11.42
CA GLY A 141 -6.34 8.39 -12.85
C GLY A 141 -5.38 7.35 -13.41
N LEU A 142 -5.30 6.17 -12.77
CA LEU A 142 -4.56 5.04 -13.33
C LEU A 142 -5.36 4.49 -14.52
N ASP A 143 -4.76 4.57 -15.70
CA ASP A 143 -5.36 4.15 -16.95
C ASP A 143 -4.40 3.22 -17.71
N THR A 144 -4.94 2.13 -18.24
CA THR A 144 -4.16 1.14 -18.99
C THR A 144 -4.11 1.42 -20.48
N SER A 145 -4.90 2.37 -21.00
CA SER A 145 -4.99 2.64 -22.44
C SER A 145 -3.69 3.24 -23.02
N SER A 146 -2.91 3.94 -22.19
CA SER A 146 -1.61 4.51 -22.57
C SER A 146 -0.47 3.47 -22.62
N GLY A 147 -0.68 2.28 -22.05
CA GLY A 147 0.36 1.26 -21.86
C GLY A 147 1.33 1.53 -20.70
N GLU A 148 1.16 2.62 -19.94
CA GLU A 148 1.96 2.90 -18.74
C GLU A 148 1.60 1.93 -17.60
N TRP A 149 0.32 1.56 -17.49
CA TRP A 149 -0.20 0.63 -16.50
C TRP A 149 -0.68 -0.65 -17.16
N CYS A 150 -0.47 -1.77 -16.47
CA CYS A 150 -1.00 -3.07 -16.85
C CYS A 150 -1.94 -3.57 -15.74
N ALA A 151 -3.23 -3.76 -16.07
CA ALA A 151 -4.18 -4.37 -15.16
C ALA A 151 -3.97 -5.89 -15.09
N VAL A 152 -3.89 -6.42 -13.88
CA VAL A 152 -3.65 -7.85 -13.63
C VAL A 152 -4.61 -8.34 -12.55
N ALA A 153 -4.96 -9.62 -12.59
CA ALA A 153 -5.83 -10.21 -11.58
C ALA A 153 -5.18 -10.13 -10.20
N CYS A 154 -5.93 -9.62 -9.23
CA CYS A 154 -5.44 -9.44 -7.87
C CYS A 154 -5.55 -10.76 -7.08
N SER A 155 -4.44 -11.20 -6.47
CA SER A 155 -4.47 -12.27 -5.47
C SER A 155 -4.34 -11.68 -4.06
N ARG A 156 -5.16 -12.19 -3.13
CA ARG A 156 -5.12 -11.76 -1.73
C ARG A 156 -3.72 -11.86 -1.09
N PRO A 157 -2.94 -12.94 -1.28
CA PRO A 157 -1.60 -13.03 -0.69
C PRO A 157 -0.66 -11.93 -1.16
N VAL A 158 -0.75 -11.52 -2.43
CA VAL A 158 0.05 -10.42 -2.99
C VAL A 158 -0.42 -9.07 -2.44
N ALA A 159 -1.73 -8.81 -2.48
CA ALA A 159 -2.30 -7.54 -2.04
C ALA A 159 -2.10 -7.27 -0.54
N LEU A 160 -2.05 -8.32 0.29
CA LEU A 160 -1.85 -8.19 1.74
C LEU A 160 -0.40 -8.40 2.17
N LYS A 161 0.53 -8.65 1.24
CA LYS A 161 1.95 -8.86 1.55
C LYS A 161 2.60 -7.61 2.12
N GLN A 162 3.25 -7.75 3.27
CA GLN A 162 4.07 -6.69 3.81
C GLN A 162 5.38 -6.56 3.01
N CYS A 163 5.64 -5.38 2.44
CA CYS A 163 6.82 -5.14 1.59
C CYS A 163 8.08 -4.79 2.40
N LEU A 164 7.98 -4.87 3.71
CA LEU A 164 9.02 -4.48 4.64
C LEU A 164 10.08 -5.59 4.75
N GLY A 165 11.22 -5.41 4.08
CA GLY A 165 12.34 -6.35 4.13
C GLY A 165 12.19 -7.57 3.22
N LEU A 166 11.44 -7.44 2.12
CA LEU A 166 11.38 -8.50 1.12
C LEU A 166 12.74 -8.69 0.44
N PRO A 167 13.18 -9.94 0.20
CA PRO A 167 14.42 -10.21 -0.53
C PRO A 167 14.34 -9.72 -1.99
N LYS A 168 13.12 -9.65 -2.53
CA LYS A 168 12.82 -9.16 -3.87
C LYS A 168 11.74 -8.07 -3.77
N PRO A 169 11.89 -6.93 -4.46
CA PRO A 169 10.83 -5.92 -4.50
C PRO A 169 9.53 -6.51 -5.04
N LEU A 170 8.38 -6.12 -4.47
CA LEU A 170 7.08 -6.69 -4.81
C LEU A 170 6.76 -6.60 -6.31
N TRP A 171 7.18 -5.53 -6.98
CA TRP A 171 6.94 -5.36 -8.42
C TRP A 171 7.52 -6.52 -9.22
N HIS A 172 8.77 -6.93 -8.94
CA HIS A 172 9.38 -8.05 -9.65
C HIS A 172 8.63 -9.37 -9.38
N GLU A 173 8.17 -9.59 -8.15
CA GLU A 173 7.36 -10.77 -7.84
C GLU A 173 6.02 -10.78 -8.60
N VAL A 174 5.34 -9.64 -8.69
CA VAL A 174 4.10 -9.51 -9.47
C VAL A 174 4.34 -9.78 -10.95
N MET A 175 5.39 -9.16 -11.51
CA MET A 175 5.74 -9.34 -12.91
C MET A 175 6.11 -10.80 -13.24
N GLU A 176 6.81 -11.50 -12.34
CA GLU A 176 7.10 -12.93 -12.46
C GLU A 176 5.83 -13.79 -12.39
N LEU A 177 4.89 -13.47 -11.49
CA LEU A 177 3.60 -14.17 -11.39
C LEU A 177 2.73 -13.99 -12.64
N CYS A 178 2.82 -12.84 -13.30
CA CYS A 178 2.14 -12.59 -14.57
C CYS A 178 2.75 -13.41 -15.74
N GLY A 179 4.03 -13.79 -15.65
CA GLY A 179 4.71 -14.55 -16.69
C GLY A 179 4.92 -13.76 -17.99
N GLY A 180 5.32 -14.47 -19.05
CA GLY A 180 5.47 -13.91 -20.39
C GLY A 180 6.39 -12.69 -20.46
N GLU A 181 5.96 -11.66 -21.19
CA GLU A 181 6.71 -10.41 -21.36
C GLU A 181 6.93 -9.64 -20.04
N ALA A 182 5.99 -9.76 -19.08
CA ALA A 182 6.13 -9.12 -17.78
C ALA A 182 7.32 -9.72 -17.00
N ALA A 183 7.43 -11.05 -16.98
CA ALA A 183 8.55 -11.73 -16.34
C ALA A 183 9.89 -11.40 -17.01
N GLU A 184 9.94 -11.30 -18.34
CA GLU A 184 11.15 -10.87 -19.05
C GLU A 184 11.53 -9.42 -18.74
N LEU A 185 10.56 -8.51 -18.68
CA LEU A 185 10.82 -7.11 -18.30
C LEU A 185 11.40 -7.03 -16.87
N SER A 186 10.85 -7.81 -15.93
CA SER A 186 11.38 -7.93 -14.57
C SER A 186 12.85 -8.37 -14.56
N ARG A 187 13.19 -9.39 -15.36
CA ARG A 187 14.54 -9.92 -15.49
C ARG A 187 15.51 -8.89 -16.05
N LEU A 188 15.12 -8.18 -17.11
CA LEU A 188 15.95 -7.14 -17.73
C LEU A 188 16.22 -5.98 -16.76
N GLU A 189 15.21 -5.55 -16.00
CA GLU A 189 15.38 -4.49 -15.00
C GLU A 189 16.29 -4.90 -13.83
N LEU A 190 16.26 -6.18 -13.41
CA LEU A 190 17.21 -6.68 -12.39
C LEU A 190 18.65 -6.70 -12.90
N ILE A 191 18.87 -7.12 -14.16
CA ILE A 191 20.20 -7.10 -14.78
C ILE A 191 20.74 -5.68 -14.83
N LYS A 192 19.94 -4.74 -15.38
CA LYS A 192 20.31 -3.32 -15.44
C LYS A 192 20.68 -2.75 -14.07
N ARG A 193 19.96 -3.14 -13.01
CA ARG A 193 20.27 -2.70 -11.64
C ARG A 193 21.61 -3.24 -11.14
N ASN A 194 21.92 -4.50 -11.43
CA ASN A 194 23.20 -5.10 -11.05
C ASN A 194 24.36 -4.47 -11.83
N ASP A 195 24.20 -4.27 -13.14
CA ASP A 195 25.21 -3.62 -13.99
C ASP A 195 25.56 -2.20 -13.47
N LEU A 196 24.55 -1.43 -13.02
CA LEU A 196 24.75 -0.11 -12.44
C LEU A 196 25.46 -0.14 -11.08
N ALA A 197 25.22 -1.18 -10.27
CA ALA A 197 25.89 -1.35 -8.98
C ALA A 197 27.37 -1.70 -9.18
N GLU A 198 27.66 -2.61 -10.12
CA GLU A 198 29.03 -3.00 -10.47
C GLU A 198 29.84 -1.82 -11.05
N GLN A 199 29.21 -0.93 -11.81
CA GLN A 199 29.86 0.30 -12.30
C GLN A 199 30.18 1.29 -11.18
N GLN A 200 29.31 1.42 -10.17
CA GLN A 200 29.57 2.30 -9.03
C GLN A 200 30.70 1.78 -8.14
N ASP A 201 30.76 0.47 -7.92
CA ASP A 201 31.84 -0.15 -7.13
C ASP A 201 33.21 -0.08 -7.84
N GLY A 202 33.24 -0.01 -9.18
CA GLY A 202 34.47 0.09 -9.98
C GLY A 202 35.03 1.52 -10.12
N ASP A 203 34.22 2.55 -9.90
CA ASP A 203 34.64 3.96 -9.95
C ASP A 203 35.18 4.46 -8.58
N ASP A 204 35.03 3.66 -7.51
CA ASP A 204 35.49 3.95 -6.15
C ASP A 204 36.86 3.31 -5.79
N GLU A 205 37.56 2.66 -6.74
CA GLU A 205 38.96 2.24 -6.55
C GLU A 205 39.95 3.39 -6.92
N PRO A 206 40.85 3.80 -6.00
CA PRO A 206 41.77 4.94 -6.17
C PRO A 206 42.95 4.70 -7.12
#